data_AF-A0A6B2TGI1-F1
#
_entry.id   AF-A0A6B2TGI1-F1
#
_cell.length_a   1.000
_cell.length_b   1.000
_cell.length_c   1.000
_cell.angle_alpha   90.00
_cell.angle_beta   90.00
_cell.angle_gamma   90.00
#
_symmetry.space_group_name_H-M   'P 1'
#
loop_
_entity.id
_entity.type
_entity.pdbx_description
1 polymer ?
#
loop_
_entity_poly.entity_id
_entity_poly.type
_entity_poly.pdbx_seq_one_letter_code
_entity_poly.pdbx_strand_id
1 'polypeptide(L)'
;RGHRLAVRGDTVAALTGALDDWLAGPRPRPAGTGGVGFLCTGQGSLHRGAARPLYGRFAVVREVLDACERQFADLTGGGSILGPLLGDTGGADPGEPVLDTEVAQPALFALQCALVRLWREAGVEPDVVAGHS
;
A
#
# COMPACT_ATOMS: atom_id res chain seq x y z
N ARG A 1 19.67 21.05 -13.57
CA ARG A 1 18.71 19.95 -13.27
C ARG A 1 19.54 18.74 -12.88
N GLY A 2 19.41 18.24 -11.65
CA GLY A 2 20.17 17.06 -11.21
C GLY A 2 19.53 15.78 -11.73
N HIS A 3 20.34 14.87 -12.27
CA HIS A 3 19.90 13.49 -12.50
C HIS A 3 19.85 12.79 -11.14
N ARG A 4 18.76 12.06 -10.88
CA ARG A 4 18.60 11.23 -9.67
C ARG A 4 18.38 9.78 -10.10
N LEU A 5 19.05 8.86 -9.42
CA LEU A 5 18.87 7.42 -9.57
C LEU A 5 18.60 6.83 -8.18
N ALA A 6 17.64 5.92 -8.10
CA ALA A 6 17.44 5.06 -6.94
C ALA A 6 17.57 3.61 -7.41
N VAL A 7 18.35 2.82 -6.67
CA VAL A 7 18.51 1.38 -6.90
C VAL A 7 18.03 0.62 -5.67
N ARG A 8 17.47 -0.57 -5.87
CA ARG A 8 17.01 -1.45 -4.79
C ARG A 8 17.58 -2.84 -5.01
N GLY A 9 18.10 -3.43 -3.94
CA GLY A 9 18.62 -4.79 -3.90
C GLY A 9 18.75 -5.22 -2.45
N ASP A 10 18.68 -6.52 -2.23
CA ASP A 10 18.88 -7.19 -0.94
C ASP A 10 20.30 -7.75 -0.78
N THR A 11 21.09 -7.73 -1.86
CA THR A 11 22.50 -8.15 -1.89
C THR A 11 23.37 -7.11 -2.59
N VAL A 12 24.68 -7.14 -2.29
CA VAL A 12 25.67 -6.28 -2.97
C VAL A 12 25.67 -6.54 -4.48
N ALA A 13 25.64 -7.81 -4.89
CA ALA A 13 25.61 -8.18 -6.31
C ALA A 13 24.38 -7.62 -7.04
N ALA A 14 23.20 -7.66 -6.42
CA ALA A 14 21.98 -7.08 -7.00
C ALA A 14 22.07 -5.55 -7.12
N LEU A 15 22.64 -4.87 -6.12
CA LEU A 15 22.85 -3.41 -6.17
C LEU A 15 23.85 -3.02 -7.24
N THR A 16 24.97 -3.74 -7.36
CA THR A 16 25.99 -3.48 -8.38
C THR A 16 25.45 -3.73 -9.79
N GLY A 17 24.76 -4.86 -10.01
CA GLY A 17 24.13 -5.16 -11.30
C GLY A 17 23.15 -4.07 -11.75
N ALA A 18 22.29 -3.58 -10.84
CA ALA A 18 21.35 -2.50 -11.16
C ALA A 18 22.04 -1.17 -11.53
N LEU A 19 23.21 -0.90 -10.95
CA LEU A 19 24.01 0.28 -11.30
C LEU A 19 24.69 0.11 -12.66
N ASP A 20 25.23 -1.08 -12.94
CA ASP A 20 25.87 -1.40 -14.22
C ASP A 20 24.86 -1.32 -15.37
N ASP A 21 23.66 -1.86 -15.18
CA ASP A 21 22.55 -1.77 -16.14
C ASP A 21 22.18 -0.31 -16.43
N TRP A 22 22.16 0.56 -15.41
CA TRP A 22 21.89 1.98 -15.59
C TRP A 22 23.01 2.69 -16.36
N LEU A 23 24.27 2.33 -16.10
CA LEU A 23 25.43 2.90 -16.81
C LEU A 23 25.45 2.51 -18.29
N ALA A 24 25.00 1.30 -18.62
CA ALA A 24 24.94 0.78 -19.98
C ALA A 24 23.69 1.22 -20.77
N GLY A 25 22.60 1.58 -20.08
CA GLY A 25 21.30 1.90 -20.68
C GLY A 25 21.08 3.38 -21.06
N PRO A 26 20.00 3.68 -21.81
CA PRO A 26 19.62 5.05 -22.13
C PRO A 26 19.17 5.81 -20.88
N ARG A 27 19.60 7.07 -20.75
CA ARG A 27 19.25 7.90 -19.58
C ARG A 27 17.81 8.40 -19.68
N PRO A 28 16.92 8.06 -18.72
CA PRO A 28 15.56 8.58 -18.72
C PRO A 28 15.55 10.10 -18.55
N ARG A 29 14.55 10.76 -19.15
CA ARG A 29 14.38 12.21 -18.97
C ARG A 29 14.13 12.52 -17.49
N PRO A 30 14.72 13.60 -16.96
CA PRO A 30 14.42 14.03 -15.60
C PRO A 30 12.91 14.25 -15.44
N ALA A 31 12.34 13.66 -14.40
CA ALA A 31 10.98 13.99 -13.98
C ALA A 31 10.91 15.49 -13.60
N GLY A 32 9.79 16.13 -13.92
CA GLY A 32 9.52 17.49 -13.49
C GLY A 32 9.36 17.56 -11.97
N THR A 33 9.61 18.74 -11.40
CA THR A 33 9.19 19.06 -10.04
C THR A 33 7.72 19.45 -10.08
N GLY A 34 6.86 18.66 -9.44
CA GLY A 34 5.43 18.94 -9.27
C GLY A 34 5.00 18.59 -7.85
N GLY A 35 3.78 19.01 -7.49
CA GLY A 35 3.17 18.63 -6.21
C GLY A 35 2.80 17.15 -6.14
N VAL A 36 2.52 16.67 -4.94
CA VAL A 36 2.11 15.30 -4.65
C VAL A 36 0.60 15.22 -4.52
N GLY A 37 -0.04 14.33 -5.29
CA GLY A 37 -1.46 14.01 -5.15
C GLY A 37 -1.66 12.61 -4.58
N PHE A 38 -2.48 12.46 -3.54
CA PHE A 38 -2.96 11.16 -3.09
C PHE A 38 -4.30 10.85 -3.74
N LEU A 39 -4.37 9.72 -4.45
CA LEU A 39 -5.58 9.24 -5.12
C LEU A 39 -6.09 7.98 -4.42
N CYS A 40 -7.26 8.09 -3.79
CA CYS A 40 -7.96 6.98 -3.14
C CYS A 40 -8.96 6.36 -4.14
N THR A 41 -8.71 5.12 -4.56
CA THR A 41 -9.56 4.41 -5.53
C THR A 41 -10.70 3.66 -4.85
N GLY A 42 -11.76 3.40 -5.59
CA GLY A 42 -12.90 2.60 -5.13
C GLY A 42 -12.67 1.10 -5.22
N GLN A 43 -13.77 0.37 -5.08
CA GLN A 43 -13.81 -1.09 -5.10
C GLN A 43 -13.25 -1.69 -6.41
N GLY A 44 -12.65 -2.89 -6.29
CA GLY A 44 -12.06 -3.64 -7.42
C GLY A 44 -10.53 -3.62 -7.44
N SER A 45 -9.91 -2.76 -6.65
CA SER A 45 -8.45 -2.66 -6.50
C SER A 45 -7.88 -3.53 -5.37
N LEU A 46 -8.74 -4.07 -4.50
CA LEU A 46 -8.32 -4.83 -3.33
C LEU A 46 -8.17 -6.33 -3.64
N HIS A 47 -7.01 -6.88 -3.27
CA HIS A 47 -6.72 -8.31 -3.32
C HIS A 47 -6.53 -8.85 -1.90
N ARG A 48 -6.83 -10.13 -1.70
CA ARG A 48 -6.58 -10.82 -0.42
C ARG A 48 -5.10 -10.78 -0.05
N GLY A 49 -4.83 -10.52 1.22
CA GLY A 49 -3.46 -10.45 1.74
C GLY A 49 -2.70 -9.17 1.37
N ALA A 50 -3.34 -8.18 0.72
CA ALA A 50 -2.68 -6.95 0.28
C ALA A 50 -1.97 -6.18 1.41
N ALA A 51 -2.45 -6.29 2.65
CA ALA A 51 -1.83 -5.62 3.79
C ALA A 51 -0.78 -6.48 4.51
N ARG A 52 -0.74 -7.80 4.31
CA ARG A 52 0.12 -8.73 5.07
C ARG A 52 1.59 -8.28 5.17
N PRO A 53 2.31 -7.98 4.08
CA PRO A 53 3.71 -7.58 4.17
C PRO A 53 3.90 -6.24 4.90
N LEU A 54 2.94 -5.32 4.75
CA LEU A 54 2.99 -4.00 5.38
C LEU A 54 2.69 -4.09 6.88
N TYR A 55 1.67 -4.85 7.25
CA TYR A 55 1.26 -5.09 8.64
C TYR A 55 2.38 -5.75 9.45
N GLY A 56 3.09 -6.72 8.86
CA GLY A 56 4.23 -7.36 9.51
C GLY A 56 5.42 -6.41 9.72
N ARG A 57 5.62 -5.43 8.83
CA ARG A 57 6.83 -4.62 8.75
C ARG A 57 6.71 -3.24 9.41
N PHE A 58 5.55 -2.58 9.35
CA PHE A 58 5.40 -1.18 9.73
C PHE A 58 4.42 -1.02 10.90
N ALA A 59 4.90 -0.46 12.02
CA ALA A 59 4.07 -0.23 13.21
C ALA A 59 2.88 0.69 12.91
N VAL A 60 3.10 1.80 12.17
CA VAL A 60 2.03 2.74 11.79
C VAL A 60 0.91 2.07 11.00
N VAL A 61 1.23 1.10 10.15
CA VAL A 61 0.24 0.36 9.36
C VAL A 61 -0.57 -0.52 10.30
N ARG A 62 0.09 -1.24 11.21
CA ARG A 62 -0.54 -2.10 12.20
C ARG A 62 -1.51 -1.32 13.09
N GLU A 63 -1.06 -0.17 13.61
CA GLU A 63 -1.87 0.69 14.48
C GLU A 63 -3.16 1.17 13.80
N VAL A 64 -3.06 1.62 12.55
CA VAL A 64 -4.23 2.09 11.79
C VAL A 64 -5.18 0.94 11.50
N LEU A 65 -4.66 -0.19 11.01
CA LEU A 65 -5.50 -1.33 10.66
C LEU A 65 -6.17 -1.96 11.89
N ASP A 66 -5.46 -2.08 13.02
CA ASP A 66 -6.03 -2.58 14.27
C ASP A 66 -7.12 -1.63 14.82
N ALA A 67 -6.96 -0.31 14.65
CA ALA A 67 -7.99 0.67 15.02
C ALA A 67 -9.24 0.54 14.16
N CYS A 68 -9.08 0.41 12.83
CA CYS A 68 -10.19 0.18 11.92
C CYS A 68 -10.88 -1.16 12.18
N GLU A 69 -10.14 -2.23 12.47
CA GLU A 69 -10.69 -3.55 12.81
C GLU A 69 -11.61 -3.48 14.03
N ARG A 70 -11.13 -2.86 15.14
CA ARG A 70 -11.95 -2.72 16.35
C ARG A 70 -13.26 -1.99 16.07
N GLN A 71 -13.18 -0.87 15.35
CA GLN A 71 -14.37 -0.10 15.01
C GLN A 71 -15.31 -0.86 14.07
N PHE A 72 -14.78 -1.62 13.12
CA PHE A 72 -15.59 -2.44 12.22
C PHE A 72 -16.29 -3.57 12.99
N ALA A 73 -15.57 -4.27 13.87
CA ALA A 73 -16.13 -5.32 14.72
C ALA A 73 -17.26 -4.80 15.60
N ASP A 74 -17.07 -3.62 16.23
CA ASP A 74 -18.10 -2.98 17.05
C ASP A 74 -19.36 -2.62 16.25
N LEU A 75 -19.21 -2.14 15.02
CA LEU A 75 -20.34 -1.75 14.15
C LEU A 75 -21.10 -2.93 13.54
N THR A 76 -20.42 -4.06 13.34
CA THR A 76 -20.97 -5.24 12.64
C THR A 76 -21.32 -6.40 13.57
N GLY A 77 -21.07 -6.26 14.87
CA GLY A 77 -21.31 -7.33 15.84
C GLY A 77 -20.32 -8.49 15.75
N GLY A 78 -19.06 -8.19 15.40
CA GLY A 78 -17.96 -9.16 15.36
C GLY A 78 -17.43 -9.52 13.96
N GLY A 79 -17.73 -8.72 12.93
CA GLY A 79 -17.09 -8.85 11.62
C GLY A 79 -15.59 -8.51 11.66
N SER A 80 -14.85 -8.92 10.62
CA SER A 80 -13.41 -8.68 10.50
C SER A 80 -13.03 -8.17 9.10
N ILE A 81 -12.25 -7.08 9.05
CA ILE A 81 -11.57 -6.61 7.85
C ILE A 81 -10.12 -7.11 7.78
N LEU A 82 -9.51 -7.45 8.92
CA LEU A 82 -8.15 -8.02 8.95
C LEU A 82 -8.09 -9.40 8.30
N GLY A 83 -9.12 -10.23 8.45
CA GLY A 83 -9.20 -11.54 7.79
C GLY A 83 -8.82 -11.47 6.30
N PRO A 84 -9.58 -10.76 5.44
CA PRO A 84 -9.21 -10.61 4.03
C PRO A 84 -7.93 -9.80 3.79
N LEU A 85 -7.64 -8.76 4.58
CA LEU A 85 -6.43 -7.94 4.40
C LEU A 85 -5.12 -8.69 4.67
N LEU A 86 -5.16 -9.67 5.58
CA LEU A 86 -4.03 -10.52 5.95
C LEU A 86 -4.05 -11.88 5.23
N GLY A 87 -5.17 -12.23 4.59
CA GLY A 87 -5.33 -13.47 3.82
C GLY A 87 -5.81 -14.67 4.65
N ASP A 88 -6.32 -14.46 5.85
CA ASP A 88 -6.68 -15.50 6.82
C ASP A 88 -8.16 -15.95 6.68
N THR A 89 -8.64 -16.19 5.46
CA THR A 89 -10.01 -16.67 5.20
C THR A 89 -9.98 -18.11 4.73
N GLY A 90 -10.45 -19.03 5.59
CA GLY A 90 -10.37 -20.49 5.43
C GLY A 90 -10.83 -21.05 4.09
N GLY A 91 -9.94 -21.04 3.09
CA GLY A 91 -10.09 -21.71 1.80
C GLY A 91 -9.91 -20.83 0.56
N ALA A 92 -9.72 -19.52 0.69
CA ALA A 92 -9.44 -18.65 -0.46
C ALA A 92 -7.94 -18.37 -0.61
N ASP A 93 -7.43 -18.38 -1.84
CA ASP A 93 -6.00 -18.20 -2.11
C ASP A 93 -5.57 -16.72 -1.96
N PRO A 94 -4.35 -16.45 -1.45
CA PRO A 94 -3.79 -15.10 -1.46
C PRO A 94 -3.72 -14.54 -2.89
N GLY A 95 -4.07 -13.25 -3.04
CA GLY A 95 -4.06 -12.58 -4.34
C GLY A 95 -5.39 -12.64 -5.11
N GLU A 96 -6.36 -13.44 -4.68
CA GLU A 96 -7.71 -13.37 -5.25
C GLU A 96 -8.44 -12.06 -4.87
N PRO A 97 -9.35 -11.55 -5.71
CA PRO A 97 -10.18 -10.40 -5.38
C PRO A 97 -11.05 -10.65 -4.13
N VAL A 98 -11.25 -9.60 -3.32
CA VAL A 98 -12.26 -9.64 -2.25
C VAL A 98 -13.63 -9.33 -2.87
N LEU A 99 -14.54 -10.30 -2.87
CA LEU A 99 -15.83 -10.21 -3.59
C LEU A 99 -17.00 -9.68 -2.75
N ASP A 100 -16.96 -9.89 -1.43
CA ASP A 100 -18.01 -9.40 -0.55
C ASP A 100 -17.85 -7.88 -0.32
N THR A 101 -18.78 -7.11 -0.87
CA THR A 101 -18.75 -5.64 -0.85
C THR A 101 -18.78 -5.09 0.58
N GLU A 102 -19.53 -5.73 1.49
CA GLU A 102 -19.71 -5.27 2.87
C GLU A 102 -18.39 -5.31 3.66
N VAL A 103 -17.47 -6.19 3.27
CA VAL A 103 -16.14 -6.29 3.86
C VAL A 103 -15.08 -5.62 2.99
N ALA A 104 -15.19 -5.70 1.67
CA ALA A 104 -14.20 -5.18 0.73
C ALA A 104 -14.04 -3.66 0.81
N GLN A 105 -15.15 -2.91 0.94
CA GLN A 105 -15.07 -1.45 1.01
C GLN A 105 -14.44 -0.96 2.32
N PRO A 106 -14.87 -1.42 3.52
CA PRO A 106 -14.22 -1.03 4.76
C PRO A 106 -12.75 -1.48 4.84
N ALA A 107 -12.43 -2.67 4.31
CA ALA A 107 -11.06 -3.15 4.23
C ALA A 107 -10.18 -2.26 3.32
N LEU A 108 -10.69 -1.86 2.15
CA LEU A 108 -9.98 -0.97 1.23
C LEU A 108 -9.76 0.40 1.86
N PHE A 109 -10.79 0.96 2.51
CA PHE A 109 -10.68 2.21 3.27
C PHE A 109 -9.57 2.13 4.33
N ALA A 110 -9.57 1.08 5.16
CA ALA A 110 -8.57 0.89 6.21
C ALA A 110 -7.14 0.80 5.63
N LEU A 111 -6.96 0.05 4.54
CA LEU A 111 -5.68 -0.05 3.84
C LEU A 111 -5.21 1.31 3.29
N GLN A 112 -6.11 2.09 2.68
CA GLN A 112 -5.79 3.42 2.17
C GLN A 112 -5.39 4.37 3.31
N CYS A 113 -6.10 4.36 4.44
CA CYS A 113 -5.70 5.14 5.62
C CYS A 113 -4.30 4.74 6.12
N ALA A 114 -4.00 3.43 6.16
CA ALA A 114 -2.69 2.94 6.58
C ALA A 114 -1.57 3.38 5.61
N LEU A 115 -1.82 3.33 4.30
CA LEU A 115 -0.87 3.79 3.27
C LEU A 115 -0.64 5.31 3.36
N VAL A 116 -1.68 6.10 3.58
CA VAL A 116 -1.56 7.55 3.80
C VAL A 116 -0.64 7.82 4.99
N ARG A 117 -0.84 7.12 6.11
CA ARG A 117 -0.01 7.31 7.31
C ARG A 117 1.43 6.87 7.08
N LEU A 118 1.64 5.75 6.38
CA LEU A 118 2.98 5.27 6.01
C LEU A 118 3.73 6.27 5.12
N TRP A 119 3.07 6.85 4.11
CA TRP A 119 3.70 7.85 3.25
C TRP A 119 4.08 9.13 4.00
N ARG A 120 3.20 9.59 4.90
CA ARG A 120 3.47 10.75 5.74
C ARG A 120 4.62 10.51 6.71
N GLU A 121 4.73 9.31 7.29
CA GLU A 121 5.88 8.92 8.11
C GLU A 121 7.20 8.93 7.32
N ALA A 122 7.15 8.62 6.02
CA ALA A 122 8.29 8.75 5.11
C ALA A 122 8.56 10.20 4.64
N GLY A 123 7.84 11.19 5.16
CA GLY A 123 8.00 12.61 4.83
C GLY A 123 7.32 13.04 3.52
N VAL A 124 6.43 12.21 2.97
CA VAL A 124 5.64 12.53 1.77
C VAL A 124 4.28 13.07 2.20
N GLU A 125 4.11 14.39 2.10
CA GLU A 125 2.85 15.07 2.37
C GLU A 125 2.12 15.40 1.05
N PRO A 126 0.82 15.12 0.94
CA PRO A 126 0.05 15.45 -0.24
C PRO A 126 -0.32 16.94 -0.29
N ASP A 127 -0.21 17.55 -1.46
CA ASP A 127 -0.75 18.88 -1.75
C ASP A 127 -2.25 18.81 -2.10
N VAL A 128 -2.69 17.67 -2.63
CA VAL A 128 -4.07 17.42 -3.03
C VAL A 128 -4.48 15.97 -2.75
N VAL A 129 -5.74 15.78 -2.40
CA VAL A 129 -6.35 14.46 -2.26
C VAL A 129 -7.54 14.37 -3.21
N ALA A 130 -7.64 13.26 -3.93
CA ALA A 130 -8.79 12.94 -4.78
C ALA A 130 -9.29 11.53 -4.45
N GLY A 131 -10.60 11.34 -4.52
CA GLY A 131 -11.25 10.05 -4.28
C GLY A 131 -12.09 9.63 -5.48
N HIS A 132 -12.21 8.33 -5.71
CA HIS A 132 -13.11 7.77 -6.70
C HIS A 132 -13.96 6.65 -6.09
N SER A 133 -15.22 6.97 -5.76
CA SER A 133 -16.23 6.04 -5.22
C SER A 133 -15.82 5.32 -3.94
#